data_AF-A0A662CPG8-F1
#
_entry.id   AF-A0A662CPG8-F1
#
_cell.length_a   1.000
_cell.length_b   1.000
_cell.length_c   1.000
_cell.angle_alpha   90.00
_cell.angle_beta   90.00
_cell.angle_gamma   90.00
#
_symmetry.space_group_name_H-M   'P 1'
#
loop_
_entity.id
_entity.type
_entity.pdbx_description
1 polymer ?
#
loop_
_entity_poly.entity_id
_entity_poly.type
_entity_poly.pdbx_seq_one_letter_code
_entity_poly.pdbx_strand_id
1 'polypeptide(L)'
;MNFVNEDIVTLNRISITNLLQEIGPDEVSAEIVAGLEADQKSISSKFFYNGDGSLLFEEITRLEEYYPTRTEKGILKQIAPKLM
;
A
#
# COMPACT_ATOMS: atom_id res chain seq x y z
N MET A 1 0.72 10.80 14.86
CA MET A 1 0.93 11.31 13.49
C MET A 1 0.41 12.73 13.42
N ASN A 2 1.27 13.71 13.10
CA ASN A 2 0.85 15.07 12.77
C ASN A 2 0.74 15.12 11.25
N PHE A 3 -0.48 15.10 10.70
CA PHE A 3 -0.69 15.34 9.28
C PHE A 3 -0.46 16.83 9.04
N VAL A 4 0.62 17.16 8.33
CA VAL A 4 0.89 18.54 7.93
C VAL A 4 -0.09 18.87 6.80
N ASN A 5 -0.59 20.11 6.73
CA ASN A 5 -1.54 20.54 5.68
C ASN A 5 -1.01 20.34 4.24
N GLU A 6 0.26 19.99 4.07
CA GLU A 6 0.91 19.69 2.79
C GLU A 6 0.45 18.34 2.20
N ASP A 7 -0.14 17.44 2.99
CA ASP A 7 -0.54 16.09 2.54
C ASP A 7 -1.99 16.02 2.01
N ILE A 8 -2.75 17.12 2.05
CA ILE A 8 -4.17 17.14 1.67
C ILE A 8 -4.36 17.92 0.37
N VAL A 9 -4.88 17.24 -0.65
CA VAL A 9 -5.30 17.86 -1.92
C VAL A 9 -6.82 17.93 -1.98
N THR A 10 -7.36 19.13 -2.21
CA THR A 10 -8.82 19.33 -2.36
C THR A 10 -9.16 19.72 -3.80
N LEU A 11 -10.08 18.97 -4.40
CA LEU A 11 -10.56 19.17 -5.77
C LEU A 11 -12.08 19.25 -5.76
N ASN A 12 -12.64 20.43 -6.03
CA ASN A 12 -14.08 20.71 -6.02
C ASN A 12 -14.80 20.24 -4.74
N ARG A 13 -15.29 19.00 -4.74
CA ARG A 13 -16.07 18.33 -3.68
C ARG A 13 -15.36 17.13 -3.03
N ILE A 14 -14.09 16.90 -3.37
CA ILE A 14 -13.31 15.74 -2.96
C ILE A 14 -12.08 16.24 -2.21
N SER A 15 -11.78 15.61 -1.08
CA SER A 15 -10.52 15.79 -0.35
C SER A 15 -9.76 14.47 -0.34
N ILE A 16 -8.52 14.50 -0.78
CA ILE A 16 -7.61 13.36 -0.80
C ILE A 16 -6.52 13.64 0.22
N THR A 17 -6.38 12.75 1.20
CA THR A 17 -5.32 12.82 2.21
C THR A 17 -4.27 11.76 1.89
N ASN A 18 -3.04 12.20 1.67
CA ASN A 18 -1.91 11.31 1.46
C ASN A 18 -1.44 10.74 2.80
N LEU A 19 -1.42 9.41 2.90
CA LEU A 19 -0.90 8.68 4.06
C LEU A 19 0.44 7.98 3.75
N LEU A 20 0.94 8.11 2.52
CA LEU A 20 2.21 7.55 2.04
C LEU A 20 3.23 8.67 1.87
N GLN A 21 4.09 8.88 2.87
CA GLN A 21 5.06 9.98 2.90
C GLN A 21 6.13 9.90 1.78
N GLU A 22 6.27 8.74 1.14
CA GLU A 22 7.25 8.50 0.07
C GLU A 22 6.79 9.02 -1.30
N ILE A 23 5.49 9.27 -1.47
CA ILE A 23 4.89 9.71 -2.75
C ILE A 23 4.35 11.13 -2.56
N GLY A 24 4.60 12.03 -3.51
CA GLY A 24 4.12 13.40 -3.41
C GLY A 24 2.58 13.50 -3.46
N PRO A 25 1.97 14.45 -2.73
CA PRO A 25 0.51 14.60 -2.64
C PRO A 25 -0.16 14.85 -4.01
N ASP A 26 0.51 15.60 -4.89
CA ASP A 26 0.02 15.86 -6.26
C ASP A 26 -0.04 14.57 -7.10
N GLU A 27 1.01 13.74 -7.03
CA GLU A 27 1.08 12.46 -7.74
C GLU A 27 -0.01 11.50 -7.25
N VAL A 28 -0.18 11.40 -5.92
CA VAL A 28 -1.25 10.60 -5.31
C VAL A 28 -2.62 11.09 -5.78
N SER A 29 -2.86 12.40 -5.74
CA SER A 29 -4.16 12.95 -6.13
C SER A 29 -4.48 12.68 -7.60
N ALA A 30 -3.51 12.86 -8.50
CA ALA A 30 -3.67 12.63 -9.93
C ALA A 30 -3.99 11.16 -10.24
N GLU A 31 -3.28 10.22 -9.61
CA GLU A 31 -3.50 8.79 -9.81
C GLU A 31 -4.87 8.34 -9.28
N ILE A 32 -5.27 8.79 -8.09
CA ILE A 32 -6.57 8.46 -7.50
C ILE A 32 -7.71 9.03 -8.35
N VAL A 33 -7.61 10.29 -8.79
CA VAL A 33 -8.63 10.91 -9.65
C VAL A 33 -8.75 10.15 -10.96
N ALA A 34 -7.63 9.89 -11.66
CA ALA A 34 -7.65 9.14 -12.92
C ALA A 34 -8.27 7.75 -12.76
N GLY A 35 -7.95 7.04 -11.68
CA GLY A 35 -8.51 5.72 -11.38
C GLY A 35 -10.01 5.72 -11.08
N LEU A 36 -10.52 6.80 -10.47
CA LEU A 36 -11.95 6.97 -10.15
C LEU A 36 -12.76 7.52 -11.32
N GLU A 37 -12.13 8.26 -12.24
CA GLU A 37 -12.74 8.77 -13.47
C GLU A 37 -12.82 7.75 -14.60
N ALA A 38 -11.99 6.70 -14.57
CA ALA A 38 -12.04 5.61 -15.54
C ALA A 38 -13.42 4.93 -15.61
N ASP A 39 -13.80 4.49 -16.82
CA ASP A 39 -15.04 3.73 -17.06
C ASP A 39 -15.11 2.51 -16.13
N GLN A 40 -14.00 1.78 -16.03
CA GLN A 40 -13.78 0.72 -15.05
C GLN A 40 -12.90 1.27 -13.91
N LYS A 41 -13.51 1.58 -12.77
CA LYS A 41 -12.82 2.20 -11.63
C LYS A 41 -11.77 1.26 -11.05
N SER A 42 -10.58 1.80 -10.80
CA SER A 42 -9.48 1.05 -10.19
C SER A 42 -8.59 1.95 -9.35
N ILE A 43 -7.94 1.38 -8.34
CA ILE A 43 -6.95 2.06 -7.50
C ILE A 43 -5.78 1.10 -7.33
N SER A 44 -4.55 1.62 -7.43
CA SER A 44 -3.34 0.82 -7.22
C SER A 44 -3.31 0.24 -5.81
N SER A 45 -2.94 -1.04 -5.68
CA SER A 45 -2.84 -1.71 -4.38
C SER A 45 -1.75 -1.13 -3.48
N LYS A 46 -0.85 -0.29 -4.00
CA LYS A 46 0.17 0.40 -3.19
C LYS A 46 -0.46 1.25 -2.08
N PHE A 47 -1.67 1.79 -2.32
CA PHE A 47 -2.40 2.60 -1.34
C PHE A 47 -2.98 1.79 -0.17
N PHE A 48 -2.92 0.46 -0.20
CA PHE A 48 -3.22 -0.35 0.97
C PHE A 48 -2.13 -0.23 2.04
N TYR A 49 -0.89 0.08 1.68
CA TYR A 49 0.26 -0.05 2.57
C TYR A 49 0.62 1.27 3.28
N ASN A 50 -0.37 1.93 3.87
CA ASN A 50 -0.08 2.95 4.91
C ASN A 50 0.38 2.25 6.21
N GLY A 51 0.59 3.01 7.29
CA GLY A 51 1.02 2.44 8.58
C GLY A 51 0.10 1.31 9.07
N ASP A 52 -1.21 1.54 9.09
CA ASP A 52 -2.18 0.56 9.59
C ASP A 52 -2.36 -0.62 8.63
N GLY A 53 -2.43 -0.37 7.33
CA GLY A 53 -2.59 -1.41 6.32
C GLY A 53 -1.35 -2.29 6.19
N SER A 54 -0.16 -1.77 6.49
CA SER A 54 1.04 -2.57 6.63
C SER A 54 0.94 -3.53 7.82
N LEU A 55 0.45 -3.07 8.98
CA LEU A 55 0.21 -3.95 10.14
C LEU A 55 -0.84 -5.02 9.84
N LEU A 56 -1.94 -4.65 9.16
CA LEU A 56 -2.95 -5.61 8.71
C LEU A 56 -2.35 -6.65 7.76
N PHE A 57 -1.48 -6.25 6.84
CA PHE A 57 -0.80 -7.20 5.97
C PHE A 57 0.13 -8.14 6.75
N GLU A 58 0.85 -7.64 7.75
CA GLU A 58 1.64 -8.52 8.63
C GLU A 58 0.78 -9.54 9.35
N GLU A 59 -0.41 -9.16 9.82
CA GLU A 59 -1.38 -10.09 10.41
C GLU A 59 -1.87 -11.13 9.40
N ILE A 60 -2.19 -10.69 8.16
CA ILE A 60 -2.55 -11.59 7.06
C ILE A 60 -1.45 -12.63 6.84
N THR A 61 -0.17 -12.25 6.90
CA THR A 61 0.95 -13.20 6.68
C THR A 61 1.04 -14.32 7.72
N ARG A 62 0.34 -14.19 8.84
CA ARG A 62 0.29 -15.16 9.94
C ARG A 62 -0.93 -16.10 9.86
N LEU A 63 -1.92 -15.79 9.01
CA LEU A 63 -3.10 -16.63 8.83
C LEU A 63 -2.74 -18.01 8.28
N GLU A 64 -3.52 -19.03 8.66
CA GLU A 64 -3.29 -20.40 8.20
C GLU A 64 -3.50 -20.51 6.68
N GLU A 65 -4.56 -19.87 6.20
CA GLU A 65 -5.02 -19.79 4.82
C GLU A 65 -4.03 -19.03 3.93
N TYR A 66 -3.35 -18.02 4.48
CA TYR A 66 -2.33 -17.25 3.77
C TYR A 66 -0.96 -17.94 3.86
N TYR A 67 -0.85 -19.10 3.22
CA TYR A 67 0.39 -19.87 3.15
C TYR A 67 1.61 -19.18 2.48
N PRO A 68 1.49 -18.17 1.57
CA PRO A 68 2.63 -17.69 0.79
C PRO A 68 3.87 -17.30 1.61
N THR A 69 3.72 -16.47 2.64
CA THR A 69 4.85 -16.01 3.46
C THR A 69 5.52 -17.16 4.21
N ARG A 70 4.75 -18.13 4.69
CA ARG A 70 5.27 -19.33 5.38
C ARG A 70 6.07 -20.20 4.43
N THR A 71 5.54 -20.42 3.23
CA THR A 71 6.19 -21.22 2.19
C THR A 71 7.49 -20.58 1.69
N GLU A 72 7.46 -19.28 1.38
CA GLU A 72 8.64 -18.53 0.95
C GLU A 72 9.76 -18.59 1.99
N LYS A 73 9.45 -18.31 3.26
CA LYS A 73 10.42 -18.42 4.36
C LYS A 73 11.01 -19.83 4.49
N GLY A 74 10.20 -20.88 4.27
CA GLY A 74 10.67 -22.27 4.27
C GLY A 74 11.69 -22.54 3.16
N ILE A 75 11.37 -22.11 1.94
CA ILE A 75 12.26 -22.25 0.77
C ILE A 75 13.56 -21.46 0.99
N LEU A 76 13.47 -20.22 1.45
CA LEU A 76 14.64 -19.37 1.71
C LEU A 76 15.56 -20.00 2.75
N LYS A 77 15.04 -20.57 3.84
CA LYS A 77 15.86 -21.27 4.85
C LYS A 77 16.63 -22.45 4.25
N GLN A 78 16.06 -23.14 3.27
CA GLN A 78 16.70 -24.29 2.63
C GLN A 78 17.75 -23.88 1.58
N ILE A 79 17.49 -22.81 0.83
CA ILE A 79 18.31 -22.43 -0.33
C ILE A 79 19.37 -21.39 0.04
N ALA A 80 19.12 -20.50 1.01
CA ALA A 80 20.05 -19.42 1.37
C ALA A 80 21.49 -19.90 1.62
N PRO A 81 21.75 -21.00 2.35
CA PRO A 81 23.13 -21.50 2.54
C PRO A 81 23.83 -21.95 1.26
N LYS A 82 23.09 -22.22 0.18
CA LYS A 82 23.63 -22.64 -1.13
C LYS A 82 23.92 -21.46 -2.07
N LEU A 83 23.46 -20.26 -1.69
CA LEU A 83 23.67 -19.03 -2.45
C LEU A 83 24.85 -18.21 -1.89
N MET A 84 25.42 -18.62 -0.75
CA MET A 84 26.58 -17.99 -0.11
C MET A 84 27.89 -18.61 -0.58
#